data_AF-A0A7W1D2N8-F1
#
_entry.id   AF-A0A7W1D2N8-F1
#
_cell.length_a   1.000
_cell.length_b   1.000
_cell.length_c   1.000
_cell.angle_alpha   90.00
_cell.angle_beta   90.00
_cell.angle_gamma   90.00
#
_symmetry.space_group_name_H-M   'P 1'
#
loop_
_entity.id
_entity.type
_entity.pdbx_description
1 polymer ?
#
loop_
_entity_poly.entity_id
_entity_poly.type
_entity_poly.pdbx_seq_one_letter_code
_entity_poly.pdbx_strand_id
1 'polypeptide(L)'
;MKVKAPRGIKTLGRFGPQIGKSVADRPDGLLLHENLIFSLWPLHVGMRQYWRDFESLERWTRSGIHKDWWQSLIRNTGGTGFWHELYSRNGDMEGTFLDMDGMGMTKFAPTVPTKGTMFSARRRLRRQGEPDSPPVISEEELYGAPR
;
A
#
# COMPACT_ATOMS: atom_id res chain seq x y z
N MET A 1 1.00 -2.01 -8.82
CA MET A 1 2.45 -2.05 -9.07
C MET A 1 2.71 -1.97 -10.57
N LYS A 2 3.61 -1.07 -11.00
CA LYS A 2 3.97 -0.84 -12.41
C LYS A 2 5.44 -1.15 -12.61
N VAL A 3 5.81 -1.88 -13.67
CA VAL A 3 7.21 -2.12 -14.03
C VAL A 3 7.82 -0.83 -14.57
N LYS A 4 8.97 -0.41 -14.02
CA LYS A 4 9.70 0.81 -14.39
C LYS A 4 11.08 0.50 -14.98
N ALA A 5 11.64 -0.68 -14.70
CA ALA A 5 12.91 -1.15 -15.21
C ALA A 5 12.90 -2.69 -15.39
N PRO A 6 13.84 -3.30 -16.15
CA PRO A 6 13.87 -4.76 -16.37
C PRO A 6 13.85 -5.60 -15.08
N ARG A 7 14.53 -5.15 -14.01
CA ARG A 7 14.49 -5.80 -12.68
C ARG A 7 13.08 -5.86 -12.09
N GLY A 8 12.20 -4.95 -12.48
CA GLY A 8 10.81 -4.88 -12.01
C GLY A 8 9.96 -6.07 -12.40
N ILE A 9 10.27 -6.76 -13.51
CA ILE A 9 9.57 -7.99 -13.90
C ILE A 9 9.82 -9.09 -12.85
N LYS A 10 11.08 -9.24 -12.40
CA LYS A 10 11.45 -10.19 -11.34
C LYS A 10 10.79 -9.83 -10.02
N THR A 11 10.77 -8.54 -9.67
CA THR A 11 10.09 -8.05 -8.46
C THR A 11 8.62 -8.42 -8.51
N LEU A 12 7.92 -8.06 -9.59
CA LEU A 12 6.50 -8.33 -9.75
C LEU A 12 6.16 -9.83 -9.71
N GLY A 13 6.97 -10.68 -10.35
CA GLY A 13 6.78 -12.13 -10.35
C GLY A 13 6.84 -12.76 -8.95
N ARG A 14 7.56 -12.14 -7.99
CA ARG A 14 7.60 -12.61 -6.60
C ARG A 14 6.32 -12.30 -5.83
N PHE A 15 5.66 -11.18 -6.12
CA PHE A 15 4.46 -10.75 -5.39
C PHE A 15 3.24 -11.62 -5.70
N GLY A 16 3.07 -12.07 -6.95
CA GLY A 16 1.88 -12.79 -7.40
C GLY A 16 1.48 -13.99 -6.51
N PRO A 17 2.36 -15.01 -6.35
CA PRO A 17 2.05 -16.18 -5.52
C PRO A 17 1.81 -15.83 -4.04
N GLN A 18 2.51 -14.81 -3.54
CA GLN A 18 2.43 -14.41 -2.14
C GLN A 18 1.12 -13.67 -1.84
N ILE A 19 0.63 -12.84 -2.78
CA ILE A 19 -0.71 -12.24 -2.74
C ILE A 19 -1.79 -13.31 -2.83
N GLY A 20 -1.65 -14.26 -3.76
CA GLY A 20 -2.59 -15.36 -3.90
C GLY A 20 -2.73 -16.17 -2.61
N LYS A 21 -1.60 -16.48 -1.96
CA LYS A 21 -1.58 -17.16 -0.65
C LYS A 21 -2.22 -16.32 0.45
N SER A 22 -1.86 -15.03 0.57
CA SER A 22 -2.39 -14.17 1.64
C SER A 22 -3.90 -13.95 1.55
N VAL A 23 -4.46 -14.00 0.34
CA VAL A 23 -5.91 -13.99 0.12
C VAL A 23 -6.54 -15.35 0.44
N ALA A 24 -5.90 -16.46 0.05
CA ALA A 24 -6.37 -17.81 0.32
C ALA A 24 -6.46 -18.13 1.83
N ASP A 25 -5.60 -17.50 2.64
CA ASP A 25 -5.61 -17.59 4.10
C ASP A 25 -6.84 -16.89 4.74
N ARG A 26 -7.70 -16.25 3.93
CA ARG A 26 -8.96 -15.59 4.35
C ARG A 26 -8.77 -14.68 5.56
N PRO A 27 -7.97 -13.62 5.43
CA PRO A 27 -7.71 -12.70 6.53
C PRO A 27 -9.03 -12.11 7.05
N ASP A 28 -9.14 -11.96 8.37
CA ASP A 28 -10.33 -11.41 8.99
C ASP A 28 -10.69 -10.05 8.37
N GLY A 29 -11.96 -9.89 8.03
CA GLY A 29 -12.50 -8.67 7.44
C GLY A 29 -12.29 -8.49 5.94
N LEU A 30 -11.50 -9.32 5.24
CA LEU A 30 -11.42 -9.28 3.78
C LEU A 30 -12.69 -9.90 3.17
N LEU A 31 -13.46 -9.09 2.45
CA LEU A 31 -14.75 -9.48 1.85
C LEU A 31 -14.62 -9.91 0.39
N LEU A 32 -13.75 -9.23 -0.37
CA LEU A 32 -13.54 -9.51 -1.79
C LEU A 32 -12.12 -9.12 -2.18
N HIS A 33 -11.53 -9.90 -3.08
CA HIS A 33 -10.27 -9.60 -3.74
C HIS A 33 -10.42 -9.85 -5.24
N GLU A 34 -10.05 -8.85 -6.05
CA GLU A 34 -10.09 -8.90 -7.50
C GLU A 34 -8.73 -8.47 -8.05
N ASN A 35 -8.21 -9.22 -9.02
CA ASN A 35 -7.00 -8.85 -9.74
C ASN A 35 -7.33 -7.86 -10.86
N LEU A 36 -6.49 -6.84 -11.01
CA LEU A 36 -6.62 -5.81 -12.04
C LEU A 36 -5.38 -5.76 -12.92
N ILE A 37 -5.61 -5.58 -14.22
CA ILE A 37 -4.56 -5.27 -15.20
C ILE A 37 -4.83 -3.86 -15.72
N PHE A 38 -3.92 -2.93 -15.45
CA PHE A 38 -4.01 -1.54 -15.91
C PHE A 38 -3.30 -1.34 -17.26
N SER A 39 -2.21 -2.08 -17.50
CA SER A 39 -1.52 -2.10 -18.79
C SER A 39 -0.68 -3.38 -18.92
N LEU A 40 -0.52 -3.86 -20.15
CA LEU A 40 0.42 -4.95 -20.49
C LEU A 40 1.80 -4.41 -20.88
N TRP A 41 1.90 -3.15 -21.33
CA TRP A 41 3.16 -2.53 -21.71
C TRP A 41 3.20 -1.02 -21.37
N PRO A 42 4.07 -0.57 -20.44
CA PRO A 42 4.81 -1.41 -19.49
C PRO A 42 3.83 -2.16 -18.57
N LEU A 43 4.21 -3.36 -18.14
CA LEU A 43 3.36 -4.22 -17.31
C LEU A 43 2.95 -3.50 -16.02
N HIS A 44 1.65 -3.37 -15.81
CA HIS A 44 1.05 -2.70 -14.66
C HIS A 44 -0.17 -3.49 -14.21
N VAL A 45 -0.04 -4.10 -13.04
CA VAL A 45 -1.10 -4.87 -12.40
C VAL A 45 -1.41 -4.31 -11.02
N GLY A 46 -2.56 -4.65 -10.49
CA GLY A 46 -2.93 -4.34 -9.12
C GLY A 46 -4.04 -5.25 -8.66
N MET A 47 -4.68 -4.83 -7.58
CA MET A 47 -5.79 -5.54 -7.00
C MET A 47 -6.78 -4.53 -6.43
N ARG A 48 -8.04 -4.92 -6.38
CA ARG A 48 -9.08 -4.24 -5.63
C ARG A 48 -9.53 -5.16 -4.51
N GLN A 49 -9.61 -4.62 -3.31
CA GLN A 49 -10.08 -5.34 -2.15
C GLN A 49 -11.22 -4.57 -1.48
N TYR A 50 -12.18 -5.32 -0.95
CA TYR A 50 -13.22 -4.78 -0.08
C TYR A 50 -13.01 -5.35 1.31
N TRP A 51 -13.01 -4.46 2.29
CA TRP A 51 -12.82 -4.81 3.69
C TRP A 51 -14.06 -4.41 4.49
N ARG A 52 -14.40 -5.21 5.50
CA ARG A 52 -15.53 -4.98 6.40
C ARG A 52 -15.41 -3.65 7.13
N ASP A 53 -14.20 -3.35 7.59
CA ASP A 53 -13.87 -2.17 8.39
C ASP A 53 -12.38 -1.82 8.24
N PHE A 54 -12.01 -0.61 8.69
CA PHE A 54 -10.64 -0.12 8.57
C PHE A 54 -9.71 -0.83 9.57
N GLU A 55 -10.23 -1.23 10.72
CA GLU A 55 -9.50 -1.87 11.81
C GLU A 55 -8.93 -3.23 11.38
N SER A 56 -9.75 -4.08 10.75
CA SER A 56 -9.32 -5.36 10.18
C SER A 56 -8.29 -5.17 9.06
N LEU A 57 -8.49 -4.18 8.17
CA LEU A 57 -7.51 -3.85 7.13
C LEU A 57 -6.18 -3.38 7.73
N GLU A 58 -6.22 -2.46 8.68
CA GLU A 58 -5.03 -1.89 9.30
C GLU A 58 -4.24 -2.97 10.06
N ARG A 59 -4.93 -3.85 10.78
CA ARG A 59 -4.30 -4.98 11.47
C ARG A 59 -3.61 -5.93 10.50
N TRP A 60 -4.28 -6.27 9.40
CA TRP A 60 -3.71 -7.14 8.36
C TRP A 60 -2.49 -6.50 7.68
N THR A 61 -2.60 -5.24 7.25
CA THR A 61 -1.50 -4.54 6.56
C THR A 61 -0.27 -4.30 7.44
N ARG A 62 -0.44 -4.25 8.76
CA ARG A 62 0.65 -4.10 9.75
C ARG A 62 1.27 -5.43 10.21
N SER A 63 0.78 -6.56 9.73
CA SER A 63 1.22 -7.89 10.19
C SER A 63 1.59 -8.83 9.03
N GLY A 64 2.22 -9.94 9.42
CA GLY A 64 2.56 -11.05 8.52
C GLY A 64 3.29 -10.60 7.25
N ILE A 65 2.93 -11.23 6.15
CA ILE A 65 3.64 -11.10 4.89
C ILE A 65 3.49 -9.71 4.24
N HIS A 66 2.38 -9.01 4.49
CA HIS A 66 2.17 -7.66 3.96
C HIS A 66 3.16 -6.66 4.59
N LYS A 67 3.40 -6.78 5.90
CA LYS A 67 4.42 -5.99 6.60
C LYS A 67 5.78 -6.13 5.92
N ASP A 68 6.22 -7.37 5.69
CA ASP A 68 7.53 -7.67 5.11
C ASP A 68 7.67 -7.09 3.69
N TRP A 69 6.61 -7.20 2.88
CA TRP A 69 6.57 -6.59 1.55
C TRP A 69 6.72 -5.07 1.62
N TRP A 70 5.98 -4.43 2.51
CA TRP A 70 5.98 -2.98 2.63
C TRP A 70 7.36 -2.46 3.07
N GLN A 71 7.99 -3.12 4.05
CA GLN A 71 9.37 -2.82 4.44
C GLN A 71 10.35 -2.99 3.28
N SER A 72 10.23 -4.08 2.51
CA SER A 72 11.08 -4.31 1.34
C SER A 72 10.90 -3.22 0.27
N LEU A 73 9.65 -2.86 -0.04
CA LEU A 73 9.33 -1.89 -1.11
C LEU A 73 9.81 -0.49 -0.77
N ILE A 74 9.61 -0.04 0.48
CA ILE A 74 10.06 1.29 0.92
C ILE A 74 11.59 1.40 0.83
N ARG A 75 12.31 0.35 1.20
CA ARG A 75 13.78 0.35 1.13
C ARG A 75 14.27 0.28 -0.32
N ASN A 76 13.62 -0.51 -1.15
CA ASN A 76 13.98 -0.67 -2.56
C ASN A 76 12.77 -1.17 -3.37
N THR A 77 12.30 -0.35 -4.30
CA THR A 77 11.16 -0.71 -5.16
C THR A 77 11.49 -1.78 -6.20
N GLY A 78 12.77 -2.14 -6.36
CA GLY A 78 13.20 -3.25 -7.21
C GLY A 78 12.92 -3.03 -8.70
N GLY A 79 12.90 -1.77 -9.16
CA GLY A 79 12.54 -1.42 -10.54
C GLY A 79 11.05 -1.40 -10.83
N THR A 80 10.23 -1.27 -9.78
CA THR A 80 8.78 -1.07 -9.88
C THR A 80 8.37 0.26 -9.27
N GLY A 81 7.21 0.77 -9.67
CA GLY A 81 6.49 1.80 -8.92
C GLY A 81 5.30 1.15 -8.20
N PHE A 82 4.99 1.64 -7.01
CA PHE A 82 3.88 1.16 -6.20
C PHE A 82 2.93 2.30 -5.86
N TRP A 83 1.63 2.01 -5.85
CA TRP A 83 0.63 2.92 -5.33
C TRP A 83 -0.53 2.13 -4.77
N HIS A 84 -1.21 2.73 -3.79
CA HIS A 84 -2.52 2.31 -3.34
C HIS A 84 -3.40 3.53 -3.11
N GLU A 85 -4.71 3.28 -3.18
CA GLU A 85 -5.75 4.24 -2.82
C GLU A 85 -6.78 3.50 -1.98
N LEU A 86 -7.19 4.13 -0.88
CA LEU A 86 -8.20 3.62 0.02
C LEU A 86 -9.33 4.63 0.06
N TYR A 87 -10.54 4.11 -0.19
CA TYR A 87 -11.78 4.86 -0.17
C TYR A 87 -12.64 4.35 0.96
N SER A 88 -13.04 5.26 1.84
CA SER A 88 -13.86 4.96 2.99
C SER A 88 -15.33 5.29 2.72
N ARG A 89 -16.24 4.51 3.31
CA ARG A 89 -17.70 4.70 3.18
C ARG A 89 -18.18 6.10 3.59
N ASN A 90 -17.48 6.76 4.52
CA ASN A 90 -17.80 8.11 4.98
C ASN A 90 -17.35 9.22 4.01
N GLY A 91 -16.82 8.87 2.83
CA GLY A 91 -16.33 9.82 1.83
C GLY A 91 -14.85 10.18 1.99
N ASP A 92 -14.19 9.76 3.07
CA ASP A 92 -12.75 9.97 3.23
C ASP A 92 -11.97 9.11 2.23
N MET A 93 -10.84 9.64 1.79
CA MET A 93 -9.94 8.96 0.87
C MET A 93 -8.49 9.22 1.24
N GLU A 94 -7.63 8.23 1.07
CA GLU A 94 -6.18 8.39 1.24
C GLU A 94 -5.44 7.60 0.17
N GLY A 95 -4.23 8.03 -0.16
CA GLY A 95 -3.39 7.34 -1.13
C GLY A 95 -1.91 7.43 -0.76
N THR A 96 -1.17 6.40 -1.15
CA THR A 96 0.29 6.37 -1.03
C THR A 96 0.89 6.03 -2.39
N PHE A 97 1.91 6.79 -2.79
CA PHE A 97 2.54 6.70 -4.11
C PHE A 97 4.05 6.66 -3.94
N LEU A 98 4.69 5.60 -4.45
CA LEU A 98 6.13 5.35 -4.35
C LEU A 98 6.68 5.11 -5.76
N ASP A 99 7.55 6.02 -6.22
CA ASP A 99 8.05 6.06 -7.61
C ASP A 99 6.91 6.01 -8.66
N MET A 100 5.81 6.70 -8.35
CA MET A 100 4.59 6.74 -9.13
C MET A 100 4.01 8.15 -9.20
N ASP A 101 3.71 8.57 -10.42
CA ASP A 101 3.01 9.79 -10.80
C ASP A 101 1.98 9.49 -11.91
N GLY A 102 1.07 10.44 -12.16
CA GLY A 102 0.07 10.33 -13.23
C GLY A 102 -0.94 9.18 -13.07
N MET A 103 -1.13 8.67 -11.85
CA MET A 103 -2.05 7.59 -11.51
C MET A 103 -3.07 8.00 -10.45
N GLY A 104 -4.32 7.59 -10.64
CA GLY A 104 -5.41 7.80 -9.69
C GLY A 104 -5.47 9.24 -9.16
N MET A 105 -5.45 9.42 -7.84
CA MET A 105 -5.51 10.70 -7.13
C MET A 105 -4.41 11.68 -7.56
N THR A 106 -3.22 11.20 -7.94
CA THR A 106 -2.13 12.10 -8.39
C THR A 106 -2.47 12.84 -9.68
N LYS A 107 -3.53 12.46 -10.39
CA LYS A 107 -4.03 13.19 -11.56
C LYS A 107 -4.78 14.48 -11.21
N PHE A 108 -5.30 14.60 -9.99
CA PHE A 108 -6.12 15.75 -9.58
C PHE A 108 -5.73 16.35 -8.23
N ALA A 109 -4.88 15.68 -7.45
CA ALA A 109 -4.41 16.13 -6.14
C ALA A 109 -2.87 16.15 -6.10
N PRO A 110 -2.25 17.17 -5.49
CA PRO A 110 -0.81 17.22 -5.32
C PRO A 110 -0.33 16.14 -4.35
N THR A 111 0.87 15.62 -4.57
CA THR A 111 1.53 14.72 -3.63
C THR A 111 2.29 15.53 -2.57
N VAL A 112 2.32 15.01 -1.34
CA VAL A 112 3.08 15.59 -0.24
C VAL A 112 4.00 14.52 0.36
N PRO A 113 5.13 14.91 0.98
CA PRO A 113 5.98 13.96 1.69
C PRO A 113 5.21 13.24 2.80
N THR A 114 5.42 11.93 2.91
CA THR A 114 4.86 11.08 3.96
C THR A 114 5.59 11.33 5.27
N LYS A 115 5.29 12.43 5.98
CA LYS A 115 5.90 12.80 7.27
C LYS A 115 4.86 13.22 8.30
N GLY A 116 5.17 13.10 9.59
CA GLY A 116 4.32 13.49 10.70
C GLY A 116 2.91 12.87 10.61
N THR A 117 1.87 13.70 10.56
CA THR A 117 0.48 13.23 10.43
C THR A 117 0.22 12.48 9.12
N MET A 118 0.99 12.77 8.06
CA MET A 118 0.87 12.08 6.77
C MET A 118 1.53 10.70 6.78
N PHE A 119 2.22 10.30 7.86
CA PHE A 119 2.87 8.99 7.95
C PHE A 119 1.91 7.82 8.26
N SER A 120 0.67 8.11 8.64
CA SER A 120 -0.33 7.10 9.03
C SER A 120 -1.61 7.22 8.21
N ALA A 121 -2.04 6.11 7.58
CA ALA A 121 -3.33 6.05 6.88
C ALA A 121 -4.50 6.40 7.83
N ARG A 122 -4.45 5.91 9.08
CA ARG A 122 -5.44 6.24 10.12
C ARG A 122 -5.56 7.74 10.34
N ARG A 123 -4.41 8.45 10.42
CA ARG A 123 -4.37 9.90 10.60
C ARG A 123 -4.83 10.65 9.34
N ARG A 124 -4.42 10.19 8.14
CA ARG A 124 -4.90 10.76 6.86
C ARG A 124 -6.43 10.67 6.72
N LEU A 125 -7.01 9.56 7.19
CA LEU A 125 -8.45 9.31 7.22
C LEU A 125 -9.16 9.86 8.47
N ARG A 126 -8.47 10.64 9.32
CA ARG A 126 -9.03 11.27 10.54
C ARG A 126 -9.78 10.29 11.44
N ARG A 127 -9.32 9.03 11.49
CA ARG A 127 -9.91 7.99 12.32
C ARG A 127 -9.50 8.19 13.76
N GLN A 128 -10.47 8.02 14.66
CA GLN A 128 -10.26 8.13 16.10
C GLN A 128 -9.58 6.87 16.65
N GLY A 129 -9.00 7.00 17.86
CA GLY A 129 -8.33 5.92 18.56
C GLY A 129 -6.90 5.64 18.08
N GLU A 130 -6.17 4.90 18.90
CA GLU A 130 -4.83 4.41 18.55
C GLU A 130 -4.94 3.11 17.76
N PRO A 131 -3.96 2.83 16.88
CA PRO A 131 -3.94 1.58 16.14
C PRO A 131 -3.63 0.39 17.07
N ASP A 132 -4.27 -0.76 16.84
CA ASP A 132 -4.05 -2.00 17.59
C ASP A 132 -2.64 -2.60 17.45
N SER A 133 -1.82 -2.05 16.55
CA SER A 133 -0.49 -2.57 16.23
C SER A 133 0.43 -1.42 15.83
N PRO A 134 1.76 -1.50 16.09
CA PRO A 134 2.69 -0.45 15.70
C PRO A 134 2.77 -0.29 14.17
N PRO A 135 3.24 0.87 13.68
CA PRO A 135 3.50 1.03 12.26
C PRO A 135 4.55 0.01 11.79
N VAL A 136 4.49 -0.35 10.51
CA VAL A 136 5.39 -1.34 9.89
C VAL A 136 6.86 -0.91 9.96
N ILE A 137 7.11 0.39 9.85
CA ILE A 137 8.39 1.07 9.97
C ILE A 137 8.14 2.39 10.68
N SER A 138 9.04 2.85 11.55
CA SER A 138 8.89 4.17 12.19
C SER A 138 9.34 5.29 11.24
N GLU A 139 8.85 6.51 11.48
CA GLU A 139 9.30 7.68 10.71
C GLU A 139 10.80 7.93 10.92
N GLU A 140 11.29 7.69 12.14
CA GLU A 140 12.71 7.77 12.49
C GLU A 140 13.56 6.74 11.76
N GLU A 141 13.10 5.49 11.62
CA GLU A 141 13.84 4.48 10.85
C GLU A 141 13.89 4.86 9.36
N LEU A 142 12.82 5.47 8.83
CA LEU A 142 12.75 5.81 7.41
C LEU A 142 13.52 7.09 7.05
N TYR A 143 13.45 8.13 7.88
CA TYR A 143 14.01 9.45 7.58
C TYR A 143 15.17 9.88 8.49
N GLY A 144 15.50 9.08 9.52
CA GLY A 144 16.37 9.48 10.61
C GLY A 144 15.63 10.24 11.72
N ALA A 145 16.29 10.44 12.86
CA ALA A 145 15.74 11.22 13.96
C ALA A 145 15.35 12.64 13.48
N PRO A 146 14.24 13.21 13.98
CA PRO A 146 13.92 14.62 13.73
C PRO A 146 15.12 15.47 14.14
N ARG A 147 15.59 16.35 13.26
CA ARG A 147 16.56 17.39 13.64
C ARG A 147 15.89 18.43 14.52
#